data_AF-A0A842QN08-F1
#
_entry.id   AF-A0A842QN08-F1
#
_cell.length_a   1.000
_cell.length_b   1.000
_cell.length_c   1.000
_cell.angle_alpha   90.00
_cell.angle_beta   90.00
_cell.angle_gamma   90.00
#
_symmetry.space_group_name_H-M   'P 1'
#
loop_
_entity.id
_entity.type
_entity.pdbx_description
1 polymer ?
#
loop_
_entity_poly.entity_id
_entity_poly.type
_entity_poly.pdbx_seq_one_letter_code
_entity_poly.pdbx_strand_id
1 'polypeptide(L)'
;MYLKIAVMLLIIAFLSSMSLADDFISLNLECDPCIQQRNTTWNLEITNFGDKELNLLGFRIKDSEKGKEIYYYEKESPVEIYKMVKQKFVFYNKIPYPNSDNKLIVHPCLITRPELESWGKAGRRIEYCYDDINFTFDITQCLADFDCLDEQACSNMSCITLNCSYCQYPKYHRCYDYECCQDTNCSKNQICVEHECTLLECEDKEYIINHTCTSGACGPEEGIINFTCKKLDCKYGEYIRNHTCVELGCSFDEAYFNHSCLKLNCSFDEAYFNHSCLKLNCSFDEYISGHECKKLHCNIFQKAEGHECRINSNIILFIFLLFMIYFLIILNINKYRYLNQKKLVNFFLRKKASKGENIKTDKEDSGEEKENGTKHGNDSKGKQSNNKDAGKKA
;
A
#
# COMPACT_ATOMS: atom_id res chain seq x y z
N MET A 1 -50.52 -18.69 -103.98
CA MET A 1 -51.40 -18.39 -102.82
C MET A 1 -50.74 -18.77 -101.50
N TYR A 2 -50.44 -20.05 -101.26
CA TYR A 2 -49.81 -20.55 -100.03
C TYR A 2 -48.59 -19.76 -99.51
N LEU A 3 -47.67 -19.33 -100.37
CA LEU A 3 -46.50 -18.54 -99.94
C LEU A 3 -46.87 -17.21 -99.26
N LYS A 4 -47.95 -16.52 -99.70
CA LYS A 4 -48.41 -15.29 -99.04
C LYS A 4 -49.00 -15.57 -97.66
N ILE A 5 -49.73 -16.69 -97.51
CA ILE A 5 -50.32 -17.10 -96.23
C ILE A 5 -49.23 -17.52 -95.24
N ALA A 6 -48.23 -18.28 -95.69
CA ALA A 6 -47.08 -18.68 -94.88
C ALA A 6 -46.27 -17.48 -94.38
N VAL A 7 -45.98 -16.49 -95.25
CA VAL A 7 -45.28 -15.26 -94.85
C VAL A 7 -46.12 -14.43 -93.88
N MET A 8 -47.44 -14.34 -94.06
CA MET A 8 -48.31 -13.61 -93.14
C MET A 8 -48.35 -14.27 -91.75
N LEU A 9 -48.43 -15.60 -91.68
CA LEU A 9 -48.38 -16.35 -90.42
C LEU A 9 -47.02 -16.25 -89.73
N LEU A 10 -45.91 -16.22 -90.49
CA LEU A 10 -44.57 -15.98 -89.95
C LEU A 10 -44.44 -14.57 -89.35
N ILE A 11 -44.99 -13.54 -90.01
CA ILE A 11 -44.98 -12.17 -89.50
C ILE A 11 -45.84 -12.05 -88.23
N ILE A 12 -47.02 -12.69 -88.19
CA ILE A 12 -47.89 -12.71 -87.01
C ILE A 12 -47.18 -13.43 -85.83
N ALA A 13 -46.52 -14.56 -86.09
CA ALA A 13 -45.73 -15.28 -85.08
C ALA A 13 -44.53 -14.46 -84.57
N PHE A 14 -43.87 -13.67 -85.43
CA PHE A 14 -42.78 -12.78 -85.03
C PHE A 14 -43.29 -11.61 -84.18
N LEU A 15 -44.43 -11.02 -84.55
CA LEU A 15 -45.04 -9.91 -83.80
C LEU A 15 -45.60 -10.36 -82.44
N SER A 16 -46.09 -11.60 -82.30
CA SER A 16 -46.52 -12.15 -81.01
C SER A 16 -45.35 -12.61 -80.10
N SER A 17 -44.09 -12.43 -80.53
CA SER A 17 -42.90 -12.70 -79.72
C SER A 17 -42.24 -11.44 -79.12
N MET A 18 -42.76 -10.24 -79.43
CA MET A 18 -42.34 -9.03 -78.73
C MET A 18 -43.00 -8.97 -77.35
N SER A 19 -42.23 -9.33 -76.30
CA SER A 19 -42.58 -9.00 -74.91
C SER A 19 -42.75 -7.49 -74.79
N LEU A 20 -44.00 -7.03 -74.67
CA LEU A 20 -44.36 -5.63 -74.42
C LEU A 20 -44.49 -5.34 -72.91
N ALA A 21 -44.16 -6.30 -72.05
CA ALA A 21 -44.36 -6.19 -70.61
C ALA A 21 -43.22 -5.44 -69.90
N ASP A 22 -42.00 -5.52 -70.42
CA ASP A 22 -40.77 -5.13 -69.68
C ASP A 22 -40.50 -3.61 -69.63
N ASP A 23 -41.21 -2.79 -70.42
CA ASP A 23 -40.96 -1.34 -70.52
C ASP A 23 -41.92 -0.45 -69.69
N PHE A 24 -43.02 -0.99 -69.13
CA PHE A 24 -44.07 -0.16 -68.48
C PHE A 24 -43.59 0.45 -67.16
N ILE A 25 -42.89 -0.33 -66.34
CA ILE A 25 -42.20 0.13 -65.14
C ILE A 25 -40.77 -0.40 -65.19
N SER A 26 -39.79 0.43 -64.88
CA SER A 26 -38.44 -0.03 -64.52
C SER A 26 -38.05 0.49 -63.15
N LEU A 27 -37.31 -0.33 -62.40
CA LEU A 27 -36.80 0.02 -61.08
C LEU A 27 -35.32 -0.35 -61.02
N ASN A 28 -34.47 0.61 -60.69
CA ASN A 28 -33.03 0.40 -60.55
C ASN A 28 -32.47 1.00 -59.26
N LEU A 29 -31.42 0.38 -58.72
CA LEU A 29 -30.65 0.88 -57.58
C LEU A 29 -29.34 1.52 -58.08
N GLU A 30 -28.96 2.64 -57.48
CA GLU A 30 -27.69 3.31 -57.76
C GLU A 30 -26.63 2.85 -56.74
N CYS A 31 -26.21 1.58 -56.87
CA CYS A 31 -25.13 0.98 -56.09
C CYS A 31 -24.43 -0.13 -56.87
N ASP A 32 -23.11 -0.23 -56.68
CA ASP A 32 -22.29 -1.33 -57.19
C ASP A 32 -21.11 -1.58 -56.23
N PRO A 33 -21.09 -2.70 -55.47
CA PRO A 33 -22.24 -3.57 -55.18
C PRO A 33 -23.22 -2.92 -54.19
N CYS A 34 -24.46 -3.41 -54.19
CA CYS A 34 -25.50 -2.98 -53.27
C CYS A 34 -25.38 -3.67 -51.91
N ILE A 35 -25.23 -2.90 -50.82
CA ILE A 35 -25.05 -3.42 -49.45
C ILE A 35 -26.32 -3.18 -48.62
N GLN A 36 -26.81 -4.22 -47.95
CA GLN A 36 -27.95 -4.12 -47.04
C GLN A 36 -27.78 -3.01 -45.99
N GLN A 37 -28.89 -2.42 -45.53
CA GLN A 37 -28.98 -1.34 -44.54
C GLN A 37 -28.26 -0.02 -44.86
N ARG A 38 -27.40 0.04 -45.89
CA ARG A 38 -26.91 1.30 -46.44
C ARG A 38 -28.02 2.01 -47.22
N ASN A 39 -27.99 3.34 -47.23
CA ASN A 39 -28.88 4.12 -48.08
C ASN A 39 -28.38 4.08 -49.53
N THR A 40 -29.31 3.99 -50.49
CA THR A 40 -29.02 4.16 -51.92
C THR A 40 -30.10 5.03 -52.59
N THR A 41 -29.80 5.49 -53.80
CA THR A 41 -30.78 6.13 -54.68
C THR A 41 -31.55 5.06 -55.45
N TRP A 42 -32.86 5.07 -55.30
CA TRP A 42 -33.79 4.25 -56.06
C TRP A 42 -34.33 5.09 -57.22
N ASN A 43 -34.27 4.51 -58.42
CA ASN A 43 -34.72 5.13 -59.66
C ASN A 43 -35.91 4.32 -60.19
N LEU A 44 -37.13 4.83 -60.03
CA LEU A 44 -38.35 4.26 -60.60
C LEU A 44 -38.73 5.05 -61.85
N GLU A 45 -38.88 4.39 -62.99
CA GLU A 45 -39.37 4.97 -64.23
C GLU A 45 -40.70 4.33 -64.61
N ILE A 46 -41.68 5.15 -65.01
CA ILE A 46 -43.01 4.69 -65.45
C ILE A 46 -43.27 5.23 -66.84
N THR A 47 -43.55 4.35 -67.79
CA THR A 47 -43.87 4.67 -69.19
C THR A 47 -45.35 4.47 -69.45
N ASN A 48 -46.11 5.53 -69.76
CA ASN A 48 -47.53 5.33 -70.09
C ASN A 48 -47.71 4.86 -71.55
N PHE A 49 -47.93 3.55 -71.75
CA PHE A 49 -48.28 2.99 -73.08
C PHE A 49 -49.77 3.11 -73.46
N GLY A 50 -50.63 3.53 -72.54
CA GLY A 50 -52.07 3.67 -72.76
C GLY A 50 -52.45 4.79 -73.72
N ASP A 51 -53.66 4.69 -74.28
CA ASP A 51 -54.24 5.73 -75.14
C ASP A 51 -54.76 6.96 -74.37
N LYS A 52 -55.03 6.81 -73.06
CA LYS A 52 -55.41 7.88 -72.14
C LYS A 52 -54.23 8.27 -71.25
N GLU A 53 -54.26 9.47 -70.68
CA GLU A 53 -53.31 9.90 -69.65
C GLU A 53 -53.40 9.04 -68.37
N LEU A 54 -52.26 8.88 -67.69
CA LEU A 54 -52.16 8.11 -66.45
C LEU A 54 -52.05 9.08 -65.26
N ASN A 55 -53.10 9.14 -64.45
CA ASN A 55 -53.19 9.99 -63.26
C ASN A 55 -52.64 9.26 -62.02
N LEU A 56 -51.34 9.41 -61.79
CA LEU A 56 -50.61 8.75 -60.71
C LEU A 56 -50.57 9.61 -59.43
N LEU A 57 -51.19 9.16 -58.35
CA LEU A 57 -51.10 9.80 -57.03
C LEU A 57 -49.80 9.42 -56.30
N GLY A 58 -49.33 8.20 -56.49
CA GLY A 58 -48.24 7.66 -55.69
C GLY A 58 -47.85 6.24 -56.07
N PHE A 59 -46.91 5.67 -55.32
CA PHE A 59 -46.49 4.29 -55.45
C PHE A 59 -45.99 3.70 -54.12
N ARG A 60 -46.02 2.38 -54.04
CA ARG A 60 -45.43 1.56 -52.98
C ARG A 60 -44.41 0.62 -53.61
N ILE A 61 -43.29 0.38 -52.92
CA ILE A 61 -42.39 -0.74 -53.21
C ILE A 61 -42.55 -1.74 -52.08
N LYS A 62 -42.83 -3.01 -52.39
CA LYS A 62 -43.07 -4.06 -51.41
C LYS A 62 -42.10 -5.23 -51.61
N ASP A 63 -41.72 -5.86 -50.50
CA ASP A 63 -41.07 -7.16 -50.44
C ASP A 63 -41.99 -8.22 -51.06
N SER A 64 -41.56 -8.92 -52.11
CA SER A 64 -42.40 -9.86 -52.85
C SER A 64 -42.72 -11.16 -52.11
N GLU A 65 -41.95 -11.53 -51.08
CA GLU A 65 -42.23 -12.72 -50.28
C GLU A 65 -43.05 -12.38 -49.03
N LYS A 66 -42.72 -11.27 -48.37
CA LYS A 66 -43.29 -10.91 -47.06
C LYS A 66 -44.42 -9.89 -47.17
N GLY A 67 -44.67 -9.32 -48.35
CA GLY A 67 -45.65 -8.26 -48.59
C GLY A 67 -45.34 -6.94 -47.86
N LYS A 68 -44.17 -6.84 -47.22
CA LYS A 68 -43.78 -5.71 -46.37
C LYS A 68 -43.47 -4.49 -47.23
N GLU A 69 -44.05 -3.35 -46.87
CA GLU A 69 -43.70 -2.06 -47.48
C GLU A 69 -42.25 -1.68 -47.18
N ILE A 70 -41.48 -1.43 -48.25
CA ILE A 70 -40.09 -0.97 -48.22
C ILE A 70 -40.06 0.55 -48.39
N TYR A 71 -40.92 1.09 -49.25
CA TYR A 71 -41.04 2.52 -49.53
C TYR A 71 -42.47 2.91 -49.89
N TYR A 72 -42.85 4.13 -49.50
CA TYR A 72 -44.13 4.76 -49.79
C TYR A 72 -43.92 6.19 -50.28
N TYR A 73 -44.61 6.55 -51.36
CA TYR A 73 -44.70 7.92 -51.85
C TYR A 73 -46.13 8.19 -52.33
N GLU A 74 -46.68 9.33 -51.94
CA GLU A 74 -47.98 9.82 -52.42
C GLU A 74 -48.01 11.35 -52.42
N LYS A 75 -48.77 11.93 -53.35
CA LYS A 75 -49.11 13.35 -53.44
C LYS A 75 -50.62 13.55 -53.43
N GLU A 76 -51.05 14.71 -52.94
CA GLU A 76 -52.46 15.12 -52.96
C GLU A 76 -52.98 15.31 -54.39
N SER A 77 -52.16 15.97 -55.23
CA SER A 77 -52.37 16.16 -56.67
C SER A 77 -51.70 15.04 -57.47
N PRO A 78 -52.40 14.46 -58.48
CA PRO A 78 -51.80 13.46 -59.35
C PRO A 78 -50.68 14.04 -60.21
N VAL A 79 -49.74 13.18 -60.60
CA VAL A 79 -48.80 13.42 -61.69
C VAL A 79 -49.44 12.84 -62.94
N GLU A 80 -49.74 13.71 -63.91
CA GLU A 80 -50.22 13.34 -65.25
C GLU A 80 -49.06 12.80 -66.08
N ILE A 81 -49.15 11.53 -66.51
CA ILE A 81 -48.18 10.92 -67.44
C ILE A 81 -48.89 10.70 -68.77
N TYR A 82 -48.58 11.53 -69.77
CA TYR A 82 -49.17 11.42 -71.11
C TYR A 82 -48.67 10.19 -71.88
N LYS A 83 -49.41 9.80 -72.93
CA LYS A 83 -49.08 8.67 -73.81
C LYS A 83 -47.64 8.75 -74.33
N MET A 84 -46.92 7.63 -74.24
CA MET A 84 -45.51 7.45 -74.61
C MET A 84 -44.51 8.34 -73.84
N VAL A 85 -44.93 9.01 -72.76
CA VAL A 85 -44.04 9.77 -71.88
C VAL A 85 -43.51 8.86 -70.77
N LYS A 86 -42.21 8.98 -70.49
CA LYS A 86 -41.50 8.37 -69.36
C LYS A 86 -41.42 9.37 -68.22
N GLN A 87 -41.96 9.02 -67.05
CA GLN A 87 -41.81 9.81 -65.84
C GLN A 87 -40.85 9.10 -64.88
N LYS A 88 -39.75 9.78 -64.54
CA LYS A 88 -38.77 9.31 -63.56
C LYS A 88 -39.11 9.82 -62.16
N PHE A 89 -39.01 8.94 -61.17
CA PHE A 89 -39.07 9.23 -59.74
C PHE A 89 -37.74 8.78 -59.11
N VAL A 90 -37.14 9.67 -58.33
CA VAL A 90 -35.86 9.43 -57.67
C VAL A 90 -36.08 9.61 -56.17
N PHE A 91 -35.77 8.58 -55.38
CA PHE A 91 -35.93 8.60 -53.93
C PHE A 91 -34.75 7.93 -53.22
N TYR A 92 -34.52 8.32 -51.97
CA TYR A 92 -33.39 7.85 -51.18
C TYR A 92 -33.89 7.03 -50.00
N ASN A 93 -33.44 5.78 -49.88
CA ASN A 93 -33.91 4.87 -48.85
C ASN A 93 -32.86 3.80 -48.53
N LYS A 94 -32.95 3.18 -47.35
CA LYS A 94 -32.14 2.01 -46.99
C LYS A 94 -32.50 0.81 -47.86
N ILE A 95 -31.47 0.08 -48.28
CA ILE A 95 -31.65 -1.26 -48.85
C ILE A 95 -32.12 -2.18 -47.71
N PRO A 96 -33.28 -2.84 -47.80
CA PRO A 96 -33.71 -3.81 -46.80
C PRO A 96 -32.80 -5.05 -46.81
N TYR A 97 -32.97 -5.93 -45.82
CA TYR A 97 -32.34 -7.25 -45.86
C TYR A 97 -32.87 -8.04 -47.08
N PRO A 98 -32.03 -8.86 -47.75
CA PRO A 98 -32.49 -9.75 -48.81
C PRO A 98 -33.62 -10.66 -48.30
N ASN A 99 -34.60 -10.96 -49.16
CA ASN A 99 -35.67 -11.88 -48.85
C ASN A 99 -35.36 -13.30 -49.34
N SER A 100 -34.69 -13.46 -50.48
CA SER A 100 -34.34 -14.74 -51.08
C SER A 100 -32.84 -14.84 -51.37
N ASP A 101 -32.08 -15.69 -50.66
CA ASP A 101 -30.66 -16.05 -50.94
C ASP A 101 -29.76 -14.94 -51.51
N ASN A 102 -29.41 -13.95 -50.68
CA ASN A 102 -28.63 -12.74 -51.05
C ASN A 102 -29.25 -11.87 -52.16
N LYS A 103 -30.53 -12.05 -52.48
CA LYS A 103 -31.30 -11.23 -53.41
C LYS A 103 -32.45 -10.53 -52.72
N LEU A 104 -32.72 -9.33 -53.21
CA LEU A 104 -33.88 -8.54 -52.85
C LEU A 104 -34.85 -8.55 -54.03
N ILE A 105 -35.97 -9.23 -53.85
CA ILE A 105 -37.07 -9.35 -54.81
C ILE A 105 -38.20 -8.41 -54.37
N VAL A 106 -38.55 -7.44 -55.22
CA VAL A 106 -39.58 -6.44 -54.93
C VAL A 106 -40.53 -6.24 -56.11
N HIS A 107 -41.79 -5.90 -55.80
CA HIS A 107 -42.78 -5.48 -56.78
C HIS A 107 -43.29 -4.06 -56.46
N PRO A 108 -43.59 -3.25 -57.49
CA PRO A 108 -44.22 -1.96 -57.33
C PRO A 108 -45.76 -2.10 -57.28
N CYS A 109 -46.39 -1.25 -56.48
CA CYS A 109 -47.82 -0.99 -56.58
C CYS A 109 -48.05 0.49 -56.91
N LEU A 110 -48.78 0.77 -57.98
CA LEU A 110 -49.11 2.14 -58.40
C LEU A 110 -50.45 2.56 -57.79
N ILE A 111 -50.51 3.78 -57.26
CA ILE A 111 -51.70 4.38 -56.68
C ILE A 111 -52.22 5.40 -57.67
N THR A 112 -53.39 5.14 -58.26
CA THR A 112 -53.97 5.98 -59.32
C THR A 112 -55.32 6.55 -58.92
N ARG A 113 -55.74 7.61 -59.62
CA ARG A 113 -57.08 8.19 -59.52
C ARG A 113 -57.69 8.24 -60.93
N PRO A 114 -58.38 7.18 -61.39
CA PRO A 114 -59.01 7.20 -62.71
C PRO A 114 -60.09 8.28 -62.76
N GLU A 115 -60.27 8.88 -63.94
CA GLU A 115 -61.43 9.72 -64.19
C GLU A 115 -62.70 8.85 -64.24
N LEU A 116 -63.76 9.28 -63.56
CA LEU A 116 -65.09 8.71 -63.78
C LEU A 116 -65.64 9.31 -65.06
N GLU A 117 -65.99 8.47 -66.04
CA GLU A 117 -66.64 8.86 -67.31
C GLU A 117 -68.04 9.49 -67.13
N SER A 118 -68.43 9.74 -65.88
CA SER A 118 -69.71 10.32 -65.46
C SER A 118 -69.49 11.50 -64.49
N TRP A 119 -69.58 12.72 -65.05
CA TRP A 119 -69.86 13.97 -64.34
C TRP A 119 -68.76 14.55 -63.43
N GLY A 120 -67.50 14.55 -63.88
CA GLY A 120 -66.46 15.47 -63.37
C GLY A 120 -66.08 15.30 -61.89
N LYS A 121 -66.43 14.16 -61.29
CA LYS A 121 -65.98 13.77 -59.95
C LYS A 121 -64.76 12.88 -60.09
N ALA A 122 -63.67 13.25 -59.43
CA ALA A 122 -62.47 12.44 -59.41
C ALA A 122 -62.79 11.03 -58.84
N GLY A 123 -62.26 9.99 -59.48
CA GLY A 123 -62.56 8.61 -59.10
C GLY A 123 -62.05 8.22 -57.71
N ARG A 124 -62.49 7.06 -57.23
CA ARG A 124 -61.91 6.47 -56.02
C ARG A 124 -60.43 6.16 -56.27
N ARG A 125 -59.60 6.32 -55.23
CA ARG A 125 -58.21 5.85 -55.20
C ARG A 125 -58.19 4.34 -55.44
N ILE A 126 -57.37 3.89 -56.39
CA ILE A 126 -57.13 2.46 -56.66
C ILE A 126 -55.63 2.20 -56.55
N GLU A 127 -55.28 1.08 -55.91
CA GLU A 127 -53.90 0.56 -55.86
C GLU A 127 -53.83 -0.65 -56.79
N TYR A 128 -52.90 -0.63 -57.74
CA TYR A 128 -52.61 -1.71 -58.67
C TYR A 128 -51.21 -2.25 -58.36
N CYS A 129 -51.13 -3.43 -57.74
CA CYS A 129 -49.87 -4.15 -57.57
C CYS A 129 -49.58 -5.00 -58.82
N TYR A 130 -48.32 -4.99 -59.25
CA TYR A 130 -47.86 -5.76 -60.41
C TYR A 130 -47.12 -7.00 -59.91
N ASP A 131 -47.85 -7.94 -59.32
CA ASP A 131 -47.28 -9.11 -58.62
C ASP A 131 -46.49 -10.04 -59.57
N ASP A 132 -46.83 -10.03 -60.86
CA ASP A 132 -46.10 -10.71 -61.94
C ASP A 132 -44.76 -10.02 -62.31
N ILE A 133 -44.56 -8.76 -61.91
CA ILE A 133 -43.37 -7.94 -62.24
C ILE A 133 -42.48 -7.82 -60.99
N ASN A 134 -41.49 -8.72 -60.90
CA ASN A 134 -40.54 -8.78 -59.79
C ASN A 134 -39.16 -8.25 -60.20
N PHE A 135 -38.75 -7.13 -59.59
CA PHE A 135 -37.40 -6.60 -59.71
C PHE A 135 -36.49 -7.33 -58.72
N THR A 136 -35.40 -7.90 -59.23
CA THR A 136 -34.43 -8.67 -58.44
C THR A 136 -33.10 -7.93 -58.41
N PHE A 137 -32.58 -7.66 -57.21
CA PHE A 137 -31.29 -7.03 -56.99
C PHE A 137 -30.38 -7.95 -56.19
N ASP A 138 -29.13 -8.14 -56.62
CA ASP A 138 -28.13 -8.87 -55.83
C ASP A 138 -27.64 -7.97 -54.69
N ILE A 139 -27.92 -8.37 -53.44
CA ILE A 139 -27.62 -7.60 -52.22
C ILE A 139 -26.55 -8.33 -51.41
N THR A 140 -25.40 -7.67 -51.28
CA THR A 140 -24.28 -8.06 -50.45
C THR A 140 -24.51 -7.69 -48.98
N GLN A 141 -24.01 -8.47 -48.03
CA GLN A 141 -24.12 -8.14 -46.61
C GLN A 141 -23.06 -7.14 -46.15
N CYS A 142 -21.84 -7.22 -46.72
CA CYS A 142 -20.70 -6.39 -46.35
C CYS A 142 -19.68 -6.27 -47.50
N LEU A 143 -18.94 -5.16 -47.54
CA LEU A 143 -17.69 -5.04 -48.31
C LEU A 143 -16.45 -5.04 -47.43
N ALA A 144 -16.59 -4.59 -46.18
CA ALA A 144 -15.54 -4.55 -45.19
C ALA A 144 -16.14 -4.84 -43.81
N ASP A 145 -15.27 -5.13 -42.84
CA ASP A 145 -15.66 -5.52 -41.49
C ASP A 145 -16.64 -4.55 -40.82
N PHE A 146 -16.47 -3.23 -41.04
CA PHE A 146 -17.32 -2.18 -40.48
C PHE A 146 -18.76 -2.14 -41.01
N ASP A 147 -19.10 -2.93 -42.03
CA ASP A 147 -20.50 -3.14 -42.46
C ASP A 147 -21.23 -4.17 -41.59
N CYS A 148 -20.48 -4.98 -40.82
CA CYS A 148 -21.01 -6.01 -39.93
C CYS A 148 -21.12 -5.51 -38.48
N LEU A 149 -21.70 -6.32 -37.61
CA LEU A 149 -21.70 -6.05 -36.16
C LEU A 149 -20.27 -6.16 -35.58
N ASP A 150 -20.01 -5.55 -34.42
CA ASP A 150 -18.71 -5.59 -33.73
C ASP A 150 -18.17 -7.02 -33.49
N GLU A 151 -19.09 -7.98 -33.33
CA GLU A 151 -18.80 -9.41 -33.09
C GLU A 151 -18.63 -10.24 -34.38
N GLN A 152 -18.68 -9.58 -35.54
CA GLN A 152 -18.65 -10.20 -36.86
C GLN A 152 -17.53 -9.61 -37.70
N ALA A 153 -17.10 -10.36 -38.72
CA ALA A 153 -16.17 -9.90 -39.76
C ALA A 153 -16.73 -10.17 -41.15
N CYS A 154 -16.26 -9.43 -42.14
CA CYS A 154 -16.71 -9.59 -43.51
C CYS A 154 -15.90 -10.67 -44.23
N SER A 155 -16.55 -11.75 -44.65
CA SER A 155 -15.90 -12.83 -45.39
C SER A 155 -16.77 -13.25 -46.57
N ASN A 156 -16.19 -13.24 -47.78
CA ASN A 156 -16.88 -13.58 -49.02
C ASN A 156 -18.24 -12.85 -49.18
N MET A 157 -18.25 -11.53 -48.95
CA MET A 157 -19.45 -10.65 -49.05
C MET A 157 -20.57 -10.97 -48.03
N SER A 158 -20.28 -11.78 -47.02
CA SER A 158 -21.19 -12.18 -45.94
C SER A 158 -20.63 -11.80 -44.56
N CYS A 159 -21.49 -11.39 -43.63
CA CYS A 159 -21.08 -11.15 -42.25
C CYS A 159 -21.03 -12.46 -41.47
N ILE A 160 -19.83 -12.93 -41.14
CA ILE A 160 -19.63 -14.15 -40.36
C ILE A 160 -19.38 -13.81 -38.89
N THR A 161 -19.95 -14.59 -37.98
CA THR A 161 -19.68 -14.48 -36.54
C THR A 161 -18.26 -14.93 -36.22
N LEU A 162 -17.56 -14.16 -35.39
CA LEU A 162 -16.19 -14.45 -34.98
C LEU A 162 -16.14 -15.56 -33.92
N ASN A 163 -15.69 -16.74 -34.32
CA ASN A 163 -15.41 -17.86 -33.41
C ASN A 163 -14.04 -17.67 -32.74
N CYS A 164 -14.01 -16.87 -31.67
CA CYS A 164 -12.80 -16.63 -30.89
C CYS A 164 -12.39 -17.84 -30.02
N SER A 165 -11.12 -17.89 -29.62
CA SER A 165 -10.60 -18.93 -28.74
C SER A 165 -11.19 -18.85 -27.32
N TYR A 166 -11.02 -19.89 -26.51
CA TYR A 166 -11.60 -19.96 -25.15
C TYR A 166 -11.24 -18.77 -24.23
N CYS A 167 -10.11 -18.11 -24.49
CA CYS A 167 -9.62 -16.96 -23.72
C CYS A 167 -9.62 -15.66 -24.52
N GLN A 168 -10.58 -15.52 -25.45
CA GLN A 168 -10.70 -14.38 -26.33
C GLN A 168 -12.16 -13.95 -26.46
N TYR A 169 -12.38 -12.65 -26.68
CA TYR A 169 -13.68 -12.08 -26.99
C TYR A 169 -13.67 -11.34 -28.33
N PRO A 170 -14.80 -11.35 -29.06
CA PRO A 170 -14.92 -10.62 -30.31
C PRO A 170 -15.22 -9.13 -30.03
N LYS A 171 -14.42 -8.23 -30.61
CA LYS A 171 -14.63 -6.77 -30.57
C LYS A 171 -13.93 -6.12 -31.75
N TYR A 172 -14.46 -5.01 -32.28
CA TYR A 172 -13.87 -4.32 -33.44
C TYR A 172 -13.53 -5.28 -34.61
N HIS A 173 -14.41 -6.27 -34.82
CA HIS A 173 -14.28 -7.28 -35.87
C HIS A 173 -13.04 -8.19 -35.76
N ARG A 174 -12.47 -8.33 -34.55
CA ARG A 174 -11.33 -9.20 -34.26
C ARG A 174 -11.50 -9.89 -32.91
N CYS A 175 -10.76 -10.97 -32.71
CA CYS A 175 -10.63 -11.59 -31.40
C CYS A 175 -9.53 -10.89 -30.60
N TYR A 176 -9.87 -10.44 -29.40
CA TYR A 176 -8.93 -9.87 -28.43
C TYR A 176 -8.77 -10.86 -27.27
N ASP A 177 -7.54 -11.03 -26.80
CA ASP A 177 -7.27 -11.82 -25.60
C ASP A 177 -7.87 -11.13 -24.36
N TYR A 178 -8.45 -11.93 -23.47
CA TYR A 178 -8.78 -11.50 -22.11
C TYR A 178 -7.51 -11.27 -21.29
N GLU A 179 -7.59 -10.50 -20.19
CA GLU A 179 -6.43 -10.34 -19.29
C GLU A 179 -6.08 -11.67 -18.62
N CYS A 180 -7.09 -12.43 -18.22
CA CYS A 180 -6.93 -13.75 -17.63
C CYS A 180 -8.09 -14.68 -17.98
N CYS A 181 -7.83 -15.99 -17.90
CA CYS A 181 -8.87 -17.03 -17.89
C CYS A 181 -8.65 -18.09 -16.80
N GLN A 182 -7.53 -18.01 -16.08
CA GLN A 182 -7.17 -18.80 -14.91
C GLN A 182 -6.34 -17.91 -13.98
N ASP A 183 -6.37 -18.17 -12.67
CA ASP A 183 -5.61 -17.37 -11.70
C ASP A 183 -4.10 -17.36 -12.00
N THR A 184 -3.60 -18.46 -12.59
CA THR A 184 -2.20 -18.64 -13.03
C THR A 184 -1.76 -17.66 -14.13
N ASN A 185 -2.69 -16.96 -14.79
CA ASN A 185 -2.37 -15.85 -15.69
C ASN A 185 -2.05 -14.54 -14.94
N CYS A 186 -2.53 -14.39 -13.70
CA CYS A 186 -2.41 -13.17 -12.91
C CYS A 186 -1.15 -13.16 -12.01
N SER A 187 -0.88 -12.04 -11.35
CA SER A 187 0.17 -11.99 -10.32
C SER A 187 -0.17 -12.90 -9.13
N LYS A 188 0.84 -13.31 -8.35
CA LYS A 188 0.68 -14.25 -7.23
C LYS A 188 -0.36 -13.84 -6.17
N ASN A 189 -0.66 -12.55 -6.06
CA ASN A 189 -1.61 -11.94 -5.12
C ASN A 189 -2.93 -11.49 -5.80
N GLN A 190 -3.20 -11.99 -7.00
CA GLN A 190 -4.40 -11.71 -7.78
C GLN A 190 -5.11 -13.01 -8.16
N ILE A 191 -6.41 -12.93 -8.40
CA ILE A 191 -7.28 -13.99 -8.93
C ILE A 191 -8.04 -13.48 -10.15
N CYS A 192 -8.41 -14.41 -11.03
CA CYS A 192 -9.13 -14.10 -12.25
C CYS A 192 -10.64 -14.06 -12.01
N VAL A 193 -11.23 -12.87 -12.10
CA VAL A 193 -12.67 -12.64 -11.88
C VAL A 193 -13.22 -11.91 -13.09
N GLU A 194 -14.26 -12.46 -13.72
CA GLU A 194 -14.88 -11.91 -14.94
C GLU A 194 -13.90 -11.61 -16.10
N HIS A 195 -12.76 -12.33 -16.12
CA HIS A 195 -11.63 -12.18 -17.04
C HIS A 195 -10.67 -10.98 -16.78
N GLU A 196 -10.75 -10.38 -15.59
CA GLU A 196 -9.86 -9.32 -15.10
C GLU A 196 -9.06 -9.82 -13.86
N CYS A 197 -7.79 -9.41 -13.74
CA CYS A 197 -6.91 -9.80 -12.63
C CYS A 197 -7.16 -8.94 -11.39
N THR A 198 -8.15 -9.33 -10.59
CA THR A 198 -8.50 -8.65 -9.32
C THR A 198 -7.56 -9.03 -8.17
N LEU A 199 -7.40 -8.16 -7.18
CA LEU A 199 -6.61 -8.47 -5.98
C LEU A 199 -7.31 -9.54 -5.13
N LEU A 200 -6.54 -10.53 -4.68
CA LEU A 200 -7.03 -11.54 -3.73
C LEU A 200 -7.03 -10.95 -2.32
N GLU A 201 -8.23 -10.72 -1.78
CA GLU A 201 -8.44 -10.36 -0.37
C GLU A 201 -8.49 -11.63 0.49
N CYS A 202 -7.70 -11.66 1.56
CA CYS A 202 -7.67 -12.76 2.54
C CYS A 202 -8.01 -12.24 3.95
N GLU A 203 -8.40 -13.13 4.86
CA GLU A 203 -8.73 -12.75 6.23
C GLU A 203 -7.48 -12.40 7.07
N ASP A 204 -7.70 -11.74 8.21
CA ASP A 204 -6.65 -11.44 9.18
C ASP A 204 -5.92 -12.72 9.65
N LYS A 205 -4.60 -12.78 9.41
CA LYS A 205 -3.67 -13.90 9.66
C LYS A 205 -3.63 -14.98 8.58
N GLU A 206 -4.21 -14.73 7.41
CA GLU A 206 -3.97 -15.55 6.23
C GLU A 206 -2.85 -14.97 5.36
N TYR A 207 -2.25 -15.83 4.53
CA TYR A 207 -1.26 -15.44 3.54
C TYR A 207 -1.46 -16.21 2.23
N ILE A 208 -1.01 -15.63 1.12
CA ILE A 208 -1.32 -16.13 -0.22
C ILE A 208 -0.27 -17.15 -0.66
N ILE A 209 -0.72 -18.36 -0.98
CA ILE A 209 0.07 -19.39 -1.67
C ILE A 209 -0.69 -19.78 -2.93
N ASN A 210 -0.04 -19.70 -4.10
CA ASN A 210 -0.62 -20.14 -5.38
C ASN A 210 -2.09 -19.66 -5.58
N HIS A 211 -2.32 -18.35 -5.45
CA HIS A 211 -3.65 -17.73 -5.62
C HIS A 211 -4.72 -18.21 -4.61
N THR A 212 -4.31 -18.83 -3.50
CA THR A 212 -5.20 -19.31 -2.44
C THR A 212 -4.81 -18.69 -1.09
N CYS A 213 -5.78 -18.16 -0.36
CA CYS A 213 -5.61 -17.74 1.03
C CYS A 213 -5.39 -18.97 1.92
N THR A 214 -4.28 -18.99 2.67
CA THR A 214 -3.92 -20.10 3.57
C THR A 214 -3.82 -19.59 5.00
N SER A 215 -4.58 -20.23 5.91
CA SER A 215 -4.47 -19.98 7.34
C SER A 215 -3.26 -20.71 7.92
N GLY A 216 -2.35 -19.97 8.56
CA GLY A 216 -1.15 -20.56 9.14
C GLY A 216 -0.16 -19.57 9.71
N ALA A 217 0.84 -20.10 10.40
CA ALA A 217 2.03 -19.36 10.81
C ALA A 217 3.07 -19.39 9.68
N CYS A 218 3.72 -18.25 9.44
CA CYS A 218 4.93 -18.21 8.60
C CYS A 218 6.10 -18.95 9.27
N GLY A 219 7.27 -19.00 8.63
CA GLY A 219 8.48 -19.55 9.25
C GLY A 219 8.81 -18.91 10.61
N PRO A 220 9.64 -19.56 11.45
CA PRO A 220 9.94 -19.08 12.81
C PRO A 220 10.62 -17.70 12.86
N GLU A 221 11.23 -17.25 11.77
CA GLU A 221 11.85 -15.92 11.61
C GLU A 221 11.01 -14.97 10.72
N GLU A 222 9.77 -15.33 10.39
CA GLU A 222 8.93 -14.63 9.42
C GLU A 222 7.60 -14.15 10.03
N GLY A 223 7.06 -13.09 9.45
CA GLY A 223 5.73 -12.56 9.75
C GLY A 223 4.96 -12.23 8.47
N ILE A 224 3.63 -12.10 8.60
CA ILE A 224 2.75 -11.77 7.49
C ILE A 224 2.81 -10.26 7.24
N ILE A 225 3.33 -9.86 6.08
CA ILE A 225 3.40 -8.46 5.64
C ILE A 225 2.79 -8.38 4.24
N ASN A 226 1.65 -7.70 4.11
CA ASN A 226 0.83 -7.64 2.89
C ASN A 226 0.50 -9.06 2.36
N PHE A 227 -0.14 -9.88 3.19
CA PHE A 227 -0.54 -11.26 2.91
C PHE A 227 0.58 -12.18 2.39
N THR A 228 1.84 -11.84 2.67
CA THR A 228 3.03 -12.59 2.25
C THR A 228 3.92 -12.82 3.46
N CYS A 229 4.41 -14.04 3.65
CA CYS A 229 5.44 -14.32 4.65
C CYS A 229 6.75 -13.62 4.25
N LYS A 230 7.29 -12.79 5.14
CA LYS A 230 8.58 -12.12 4.97
C LYS A 230 9.39 -12.27 6.24
N LYS A 231 10.71 -12.45 6.08
CA LYS A 231 11.64 -12.45 7.22
C LYS A 231 11.53 -11.14 8.00
N LEU A 232 11.40 -11.25 9.32
CA LEU A 232 11.36 -10.12 10.23
C LEU A 232 12.79 -9.70 10.57
N ASP A 233 13.11 -8.45 10.26
CA ASP A 233 14.37 -7.81 10.66
C ASP A 233 14.10 -6.92 11.88
N CYS A 234 14.08 -7.56 13.06
CA CYS A 234 13.81 -6.88 14.33
C CYS A 234 15.00 -6.01 14.75
N LYS A 235 14.71 -4.84 15.32
CA LYS A 235 15.72 -3.83 15.65
C LYS A 235 16.63 -4.28 16.79
N TYR A 236 17.73 -3.54 16.96
CA TYR A 236 18.58 -3.68 18.13
C TYR A 236 17.76 -3.48 19.42
N GLY A 237 17.70 -4.50 20.27
CA GLY A 237 16.87 -4.51 21.48
C GLY A 237 15.52 -5.24 21.34
N GLU A 238 15.20 -5.83 20.18
CA GLU A 238 13.99 -6.63 19.97
C GLU A 238 14.31 -8.13 19.75
N TYR A 239 13.33 -9.00 19.93
CA TYR A 239 13.37 -10.43 19.56
C TYR A 239 12.06 -10.87 18.90
N ILE A 240 12.09 -11.95 18.09
CA ILE A 240 10.88 -12.49 17.45
C ILE A 240 10.11 -13.35 18.46
N ARG A 241 8.84 -13.03 18.68
CA ARG A 241 7.88 -13.86 19.42
C ARG A 241 6.51 -13.78 18.77
N ASN A 242 5.89 -14.93 18.54
CA ASN A 242 4.58 -15.04 17.87
C ASN A 242 4.54 -14.23 16.56
N HIS A 243 5.55 -14.38 15.70
CA HIS A 243 5.66 -13.69 14.40
C HIS A 243 5.62 -12.15 14.48
N THR A 244 6.04 -11.58 15.61
CA THR A 244 6.11 -10.14 15.86
C THR A 244 7.44 -9.81 16.54
N CYS A 245 8.02 -8.65 16.24
CA CYS A 245 9.17 -8.12 16.99
C CYS A 245 8.69 -7.56 18.34
N VAL A 246 9.31 -8.00 19.43
CA VAL A 246 8.97 -7.62 20.81
C VAL A 246 10.22 -7.08 21.49
N GLU A 247 10.12 -5.97 22.21
CA GLU A 247 11.24 -5.40 22.96
C GLU A 247 11.76 -6.35 24.06
N LEU A 248 13.07 -6.37 24.24
CA LEU A 248 13.76 -7.07 25.32
C LEU A 248 13.80 -6.17 26.55
N GLY A 249 13.14 -6.58 27.63
CA GLY A 249 13.21 -5.88 28.93
C GLY A 249 14.47 -6.22 29.70
N CYS A 250 15.65 -5.80 29.20
CA CYS A 250 16.93 -6.07 29.88
C CYS A 250 17.13 -5.19 31.12
N SER A 251 17.79 -5.75 32.13
CA SER A 251 18.14 -5.06 33.38
C SER A 251 19.21 -3.98 33.15
N PHE A 252 19.37 -3.05 34.11
CA PHE A 252 20.34 -1.96 33.99
C PHE A 252 21.81 -2.43 33.92
N ASP A 253 22.07 -3.63 34.45
CA ASP A 253 23.36 -4.33 34.46
C ASP A 253 23.47 -5.39 33.34
N GLU A 254 22.60 -5.33 32.33
CA GLU A 254 22.59 -6.19 31.16
C GLU A 254 22.66 -5.36 29.87
N ALA A 255 23.15 -5.96 28.79
CA ALA A 255 23.18 -5.37 27.45
C ALA A 255 22.59 -6.30 26.40
N TYR A 256 22.09 -5.72 25.30
CA TYR A 256 21.47 -6.47 24.21
C TYR A 256 22.55 -7.12 23.34
N PHE A 257 22.53 -8.45 23.26
CA PHE A 257 23.42 -9.25 22.42
C PHE A 257 22.66 -10.42 21.79
N ASN A 258 22.67 -10.54 20.47
CA ASN A 258 21.97 -11.59 19.70
C ASN A 258 20.55 -11.90 20.20
N HIS A 259 19.69 -10.87 20.24
CA HIS A 259 18.30 -10.96 20.67
C HIS A 259 18.10 -11.52 22.12
N SER A 260 19.11 -11.35 22.98
CA SER A 260 19.10 -11.77 24.39
C SER A 260 19.71 -10.68 25.28
N CYS A 261 19.37 -10.72 26.57
CA CYS A 261 20.02 -9.89 27.60
C CYS A 261 21.26 -10.62 28.12
N LEU A 262 22.43 -9.97 28.04
CA LEU A 262 23.69 -10.49 28.54
C LEU A 262 24.21 -9.60 29.67
N LYS A 263 24.47 -10.18 30.84
CA LYS A 263 25.00 -9.45 32.00
C LYS A 263 26.35 -8.80 31.69
N LEU A 264 26.46 -7.51 31.97
CA LEU A 264 27.68 -6.73 31.83
C LEU A 264 28.66 -7.06 32.98
N ASN A 265 29.93 -7.25 32.64
CA ASN A 265 31.01 -7.42 33.61
C ASN A 265 31.87 -6.14 33.61
N CYS A 266 31.38 -5.09 34.27
CA CYS A 266 32.12 -3.84 34.37
C CYS A 266 33.30 -3.94 35.34
N SER A 267 34.37 -3.21 35.05
CA SER A 267 35.56 -3.11 35.89
C SER A 267 35.23 -2.41 37.21
N PHE A 268 36.10 -2.56 38.23
CA PHE A 268 35.84 -1.98 39.55
C PHE A 268 35.71 -0.44 39.52
N ASP A 269 36.39 0.20 38.56
CA ASP A 269 36.42 1.64 38.31
C ASP A 269 35.42 2.10 37.24
N GLU A 270 34.44 1.26 36.89
CA GLU A 270 33.37 1.55 35.95
C GLU A 270 32.00 1.43 36.62
N ALA A 271 30.98 2.04 36.04
CA ALA A 271 29.58 1.93 36.44
C ALA A 271 28.67 1.60 35.26
N TYR A 272 27.53 0.99 35.56
CA TYR A 272 26.48 0.64 34.60
C TYR A 272 25.70 1.90 34.21
N PHE A 273 25.75 2.27 32.93
CA PHE A 273 25.00 3.39 32.38
C PHE A 273 24.53 3.08 30.96
N ASN A 274 23.23 3.20 30.69
CA ASN A 274 22.59 2.92 29.40
C ASN A 274 23.09 1.61 28.75
N HIS A 275 23.04 0.50 29.49
CA HIS A 275 23.48 -0.83 29.01
C HIS A 275 24.96 -0.85 28.55
N SER A 276 25.83 -0.06 29.17
CA SER A 276 27.26 -0.01 28.93
C SER A 276 28.05 0.23 30.22
N CYS A 277 29.33 -0.15 30.22
CA CYS A 277 30.27 0.17 31.30
C CYS A 277 30.94 1.51 31.00
N LEU A 278 30.79 2.50 31.89
CA LEU A 278 31.45 3.81 31.79
C LEU A 278 32.38 4.05 32.97
N LYS A 279 33.59 4.53 32.71
CA LYS A 279 34.59 4.81 33.75
C LYS A 279 34.12 5.90 34.72
N LEU A 280 34.24 5.64 36.02
CA LEU A 280 33.93 6.56 37.10
C LEU A 280 35.04 7.60 37.26
N ASN A 281 34.69 8.88 37.10
CA ASN A 281 35.55 10.01 37.44
C ASN A 281 35.11 10.59 38.80
N CYS A 282 35.54 9.95 39.89
CA CYS A 282 35.24 10.43 41.25
C CYS A 282 36.05 11.68 41.61
N SER A 283 35.52 12.48 42.53
CA SER A 283 36.20 13.67 43.07
C SER A 283 37.43 13.28 43.90
N PHE A 284 38.34 14.23 44.13
CA PHE A 284 39.56 13.98 44.92
C PHE A 284 39.28 13.64 46.39
N ASP A 285 38.10 14.00 46.89
CA ASP A 285 37.54 13.67 48.22
C ASP A 285 36.63 12.42 48.20
N GLU A 286 36.70 11.60 47.16
CA GLU A 286 35.88 10.40 46.99
C GLU A 286 36.72 9.16 46.63
N TYR A 287 36.21 7.97 46.94
CA TYR A 287 36.79 6.67 46.57
C TYR A 287 35.72 5.79 45.91
N ILE A 288 36.15 4.85 45.07
CA ILE A 288 35.24 3.95 44.35
C ILE A 288 34.87 2.76 45.22
N SER A 289 33.57 2.48 45.36
CA SER A 289 33.07 1.36 46.16
C SER A 289 31.72 0.88 45.67
N GLY A 290 31.70 -0.30 45.04
CA GLY A 290 30.47 -0.91 44.52
C GLY A 290 29.90 -0.19 43.29
N HIS A 291 30.77 0.16 42.33
CA HIS A 291 30.41 0.91 41.12
C HIS A 291 29.82 2.32 41.38
N GLU A 292 30.15 2.91 42.53
CA GLU A 292 29.75 4.27 42.93
C GLU A 292 30.94 5.04 43.53
N CYS A 293 30.92 6.37 43.38
CA CYS A 293 31.82 7.29 44.09
C CYS A 293 31.27 7.57 45.50
N LYS A 294 32.05 7.32 46.55
CA LYS A 294 31.67 7.55 47.96
C LYS A 294 32.65 8.49 48.63
N LYS A 295 32.17 9.41 49.47
CA LYS A 295 33.01 10.43 50.12
C LYS A 295 34.00 9.82 51.12
N LEU A 296 35.22 10.35 51.12
CA LEU A 296 36.28 10.06 52.08
C LEU A 296 36.03 10.83 53.38
N HIS A 297 35.76 10.10 54.46
CA HIS A 297 35.65 10.65 55.80
C HIS A 297 37.03 10.68 56.49
N CYS A 298 37.82 11.71 56.20
CA CYS A 298 39.12 11.92 56.84
C CYS A 298 38.99 12.51 58.26
N ASN A 299 39.83 12.06 59.19
CA ASN A 299 39.89 12.61 60.55
C ASN A 299 40.48 14.03 60.59
N ILE A 300 40.29 14.74 61.71
CA ILE A 300 40.74 16.13 61.91
C ILE A 300 42.25 16.41 61.72
N PHE A 301 43.09 15.36 61.69
CA PHE A 301 44.54 15.45 61.43
C PHE A 301 44.94 15.00 60.02
N GLN A 302 43.96 14.66 59.18
CA GLN A 302 44.13 14.14 57.82
C GLN A 302 43.43 15.05 56.81
N LYS A 303 43.93 15.04 55.57
CA LYS A 303 43.31 15.70 54.42
C LYS A 303 43.12 14.66 53.31
N ALA A 304 42.04 14.76 52.54
CA ALA A 304 41.90 13.97 51.32
C ALA A 304 42.94 14.42 50.28
N GLU A 305 43.73 13.48 49.78
CA GLU A 305 44.75 13.68 48.76
C GLU A 305 44.94 12.37 47.97
N GLY A 306 44.63 12.39 46.67
CA GLY A 306 44.79 11.22 45.80
C GLY A 306 43.87 10.04 46.13
N HIS A 307 42.59 10.30 46.41
CA HIS A 307 41.59 9.30 46.82
C HIS A 307 41.88 8.59 48.15
N GLU A 308 42.81 9.11 48.96
CA GLU A 308 43.16 8.60 50.29
C GLU A 308 43.19 9.72 51.34
N CYS A 309 43.05 9.36 52.63
CA CYS A 309 43.20 10.30 53.74
C CYS A 309 44.65 10.34 54.24
N ARG A 310 45.41 11.37 53.84
CA ARG A 310 46.83 11.55 54.22
C ARG A 310 46.98 12.46 55.44
N ILE A 311 47.92 12.13 56.31
CA ILE A 311 48.20 12.89 57.53
C ILE A 311 48.82 14.24 57.15
N ASN A 312 48.26 15.34 57.67
CA ASN A 312 48.75 16.67 57.36
C ASN A 312 50.03 16.98 58.17
N SER A 313 51.19 16.80 57.55
CA SER A 313 52.52 17.01 58.16
C SER A 313 52.66 18.39 58.82
N ASN A 314 52.06 19.43 58.24
CA ASN A 314 52.11 20.79 58.79
C ASN A 314 51.39 20.89 60.15
N ILE A 315 50.33 20.10 60.37
CA ILE A 315 49.61 20.08 61.67
C ILE A 315 50.46 19.38 62.73
N ILE A 316 51.14 18.28 62.40
CA ILE A 316 52.08 17.60 63.31
C ILE A 316 53.21 18.54 63.72
N LEU A 317 53.79 19.27 62.76
CA LEU A 317 54.87 20.21 63.03
C LEU A 317 54.42 21.36 63.96
N PHE A 318 53.17 21.83 63.79
CA PHE A 318 52.56 22.84 64.66
C PHE A 318 52.35 22.33 66.10
N ILE A 319 51.88 21.09 66.27
CA ILE A 319 51.73 20.44 67.59
C ILE A 319 53.10 20.29 68.27
N PHE A 320 54.14 19.89 67.53
CA PHE A 320 55.51 19.80 68.05
C PHE A 320 56.06 21.15 68.51
N LEU A 321 55.83 22.23 67.74
CA LEU A 321 56.23 23.58 68.12
C LEU A 321 55.56 24.04 69.41
N LEU A 322 54.25 23.80 69.57
CA LEU A 322 53.52 24.11 70.80
C LEU A 322 54.08 23.32 72.01
N PHE A 323 54.41 22.04 71.83
CA PHE A 323 55.03 21.22 72.88
C PHE A 323 56.42 21.75 73.29
N MET A 324 57.24 22.18 72.32
CA MET A 324 58.56 22.76 72.59
C MET A 324 58.45 24.11 73.32
N ILE A 325 57.53 24.98 72.93
CA ILE A 325 57.25 26.25 73.63
C ILE A 325 56.78 25.97 75.08
N TYR A 326 55.86 25.03 75.26
CA TYR A 326 55.38 24.62 76.59
C TYR A 326 56.51 24.08 77.48
N PHE A 327 57.40 23.25 76.92
CA PHE A 327 58.56 22.73 77.63
C PHE A 327 59.56 23.84 78.03
N LEU A 328 59.81 24.82 77.16
CA LEU A 328 60.64 26.00 77.48
C LEU A 328 60.04 26.86 78.61
N ILE A 329 58.71 26.99 78.67
CA ILE A 329 58.02 27.66 79.78
C ILE A 329 58.25 26.91 81.10
N ILE A 330 58.10 25.57 81.11
CA ILE A 330 58.38 24.74 82.29
C ILE A 330 59.84 24.87 82.75
N LEU A 331 60.81 24.84 81.82
CA LEU A 331 62.22 25.03 82.14
C LEU A 331 62.50 26.40 82.77
N ASN A 332 61.88 27.47 82.27
CA ASN A 332 62.00 28.80 82.87
C ASN A 332 61.39 28.87 84.29
N ILE A 333 60.23 28.26 84.52
CA ILE A 333 59.61 28.16 85.86
C ILE A 333 60.54 27.42 86.83
N ASN A 334 61.12 26.29 86.40
CA ASN A 334 62.04 25.51 87.23
C ASN A 334 63.36 26.25 87.50
N LYS A 335 63.93 26.95 86.52
CA LYS A 335 65.13 27.79 86.67
C LYS A 335 64.88 28.96 87.64
N TYR A 336 63.70 29.57 87.59
CA TYR A 336 63.29 30.62 88.53
C TYR A 336 63.20 30.08 89.97
N ARG A 337 62.57 28.92 90.17
CA ARG A 337 62.50 28.24 91.48
C ARG A 337 63.90 27.95 92.06
N TYR A 338 64.82 27.42 91.24
CA TYR A 338 66.19 27.11 91.66
C TYR A 338 66.99 28.35 92.10
N LEU A 339 66.91 29.45 91.34
CA LEU A 339 67.60 30.70 91.68
C LEU A 339 67.08 31.33 92.99
N ASN A 340 65.78 31.20 93.27
CA ASN A 340 65.19 31.72 94.51
C ASN A 340 65.62 30.90 95.74
N GLN A 341 65.71 29.57 95.62
CA GLN A 341 66.24 28.72 96.69
C GLN A 341 67.71 29.05 97.02
N LYS A 342 68.55 29.30 96.01
CA LYS A 342 69.97 29.66 96.21
C LYS A 342 70.16 30.98 96.98
N LYS A 343 69.24 31.95 96.82
CA LYS A 343 69.23 33.19 97.63
C LYS A 343 68.93 32.92 99.11
N LEU A 344 67.99 32.02 99.43
CA LEU A 344 67.69 31.64 100.82
C LEU A 344 68.90 30.98 101.51
N VAL A 345 69.58 30.04 100.83
CA VAL A 345 70.70 29.29 101.43
C VAL A 345 71.87 30.22 101.79
N ASN A 346 72.20 31.18 100.91
CA ASN A 346 73.24 32.18 101.21
C ASN A 346 72.88 33.11 102.39
N PHE A 347 71.59 33.35 102.65
CA PHE A 347 71.14 34.12 103.80
C PHE A 347 71.36 33.36 105.13
N PHE A 348 71.13 32.04 105.14
CA PHE A 348 71.35 31.21 106.33
C PHE A 348 72.84 30.98 106.64
N LEU A 349 73.72 30.87 105.64
CA LEU A 349 75.15 30.58 105.85
C LEU A 349 75.91 31.70 106.56
N ARG A 350 75.53 32.98 106.39
CA ARG A 350 76.13 34.09 107.17
C ARG A 350 75.77 34.06 108.66
N LYS A 351 74.71 33.36 109.07
CA LYS A 351 74.16 33.42 110.44
C LYS A 351 74.73 32.34 111.40
N LYS A 352 75.57 31.41 110.91
CA LYS A 352 76.10 30.28 111.70
C LYS A 352 77.61 30.31 112.00
N ALA A 353 78.34 31.34 111.57
CA ALA A 353 79.80 31.41 111.76
C ALA A 353 80.27 31.93 113.15
N SER A 354 79.38 32.05 114.15
CA SER A 354 79.71 32.69 115.45
C SER A 354 79.61 31.81 116.70
N LYS A 355 79.42 30.48 116.58
CA LYS A 355 79.54 29.53 117.70
C LYS A 355 79.78 28.11 117.19
N GLY A 356 80.78 27.42 117.76
CA GLY A 356 81.24 26.10 117.34
C GLY A 356 81.08 24.99 118.39
N GLU A 357 81.76 23.86 118.11
CA GLU A 357 81.85 22.59 118.87
C GLU A 357 80.60 21.68 118.83
N ASN A 358 80.65 20.47 118.25
CA ASN A 358 81.30 19.19 118.67
C ASN A 358 80.48 18.48 119.79
N ILE A 359 80.19 17.16 119.82
CA ILE A 359 80.91 15.93 119.38
C ILE A 359 79.93 14.85 118.79
N LYS A 360 80.52 13.82 118.14
CA LYS A 360 79.98 12.62 117.44
C LYS A 360 79.18 11.59 118.27
N THR A 361 78.44 10.72 117.56
CA THR A 361 78.50 9.22 117.67
C THR A 361 78.03 8.58 116.34
N ASP A 362 78.40 7.31 116.09
CA ASP A 362 78.40 6.67 114.75
C ASP A 362 77.15 5.82 114.39
N LYS A 363 77.03 5.44 113.11
CA LYS A 363 75.97 4.62 112.46
C LYS A 363 76.37 3.13 112.39
N GLU A 364 75.52 2.12 112.54
CA GLU A 364 74.19 1.81 111.95
C GLU A 364 74.31 1.14 110.55
N ASP A 365 73.84 -0.12 110.46
CA ASP A 365 73.95 -1.05 109.32
C ASP A 365 72.68 -1.94 109.25
N SER A 366 72.53 -2.69 108.16
CA SER A 366 71.41 -3.54 107.73
C SER A 366 70.21 -2.82 107.12
N GLY A 367 69.74 -3.36 106.00
CA GLY A 367 68.48 -3.00 105.37
C GLY A 367 68.01 -4.15 104.49
N GLU A 368 66.74 -4.54 104.62
CA GLU A 368 66.11 -5.52 103.73
C GLU A 368 64.57 -5.31 103.67
N GLU A 369 64.05 -5.37 102.44
CA GLU A 369 62.71 -5.80 101.98
C GLU A 369 61.34 -5.33 102.55
N LYS A 370 60.47 -5.02 101.57
CA LYS A 370 59.08 -5.52 101.33
C LYS A 370 57.79 -4.88 101.95
N GLU A 371 56.92 -4.55 101.00
CA GLU A 371 55.48 -4.91 100.87
C GLU A 371 54.32 -4.22 101.64
N ASN A 372 53.15 -4.35 100.99
CA ASN A 372 51.77 -4.00 101.40
C ASN A 372 51.44 -2.49 101.35
N GLY A 373 50.34 -2.03 100.74
CA GLY A 373 48.96 -2.51 100.82
C GLY A 373 48.24 -1.64 101.86
N THR A 374 47.06 -1.03 101.68
CA THR A 374 45.83 -1.44 100.96
C THR A 374 44.82 -0.25 100.97
N LYS A 375 43.63 -0.44 100.34
CA LYS A 375 42.28 0.08 100.70
C LYS A 375 41.72 1.40 100.11
N HIS A 376 40.47 1.23 99.63
CA HIS A 376 39.29 2.13 99.52
C HIS A 376 39.41 3.44 98.70
N GLY A 377 38.40 3.82 97.91
CA GLY A 377 37.13 3.16 97.58
C GLY A 377 36.13 4.11 96.87
N ASN A 378 35.04 3.54 96.30
CA ASN A 378 33.85 4.24 95.75
C ASN A 378 34.15 5.15 94.51
N ASP A 379 33.23 5.61 93.63
CA ASP A 379 31.83 5.32 93.19
C ASP A 379 31.63 6.08 91.83
N SER A 380 30.63 5.90 90.95
CA SER A 380 29.50 4.95 90.80
C SER A 380 28.96 5.01 89.35
N LYS A 381 28.53 3.87 88.76
CA LYS A 381 27.63 3.76 87.56
C LYS A 381 28.25 4.23 86.22
N GLY A 382 28.00 3.62 85.04
CA GLY A 382 26.88 2.81 84.51
C GLY A 382 26.24 3.59 83.35
N LYS A 383 25.76 3.08 82.20
CA LYS A 383 25.46 1.72 81.64
C LYS A 383 25.87 1.77 80.14
N GLN A 384 26.19 0.73 79.37
CA GLN A 384 25.73 -0.67 79.25
C GLN A 384 24.36 -0.88 78.54
N SER A 385 24.40 -1.18 77.22
CA SER A 385 23.67 -2.27 76.53
C SER A 385 24.05 -2.24 75.03
N ASN A 386 24.74 -3.24 74.48
CA ASN A 386 24.17 -4.50 73.98
C ASN A 386 22.96 -4.31 73.05
N ASN A 387 23.08 -4.74 71.78
CA ASN A 387 22.29 -5.91 71.38
C ASN A 387 22.95 -6.73 70.25
N LYS A 388 22.60 -8.03 70.22
CA LYS A 388 22.85 -8.96 69.11
C LYS A 388 21.60 -9.04 68.21
N ASP A 389 21.66 -9.95 67.22
CA ASP A 389 20.55 -10.53 66.46
C ASP A 389 19.97 -9.63 65.35
N ALA A 390 19.51 -10.15 64.21
CA ALA A 390 19.52 -11.50 63.66
C ALA A 390 19.68 -11.45 62.12
N GLY A 391 20.03 -12.57 61.49
CA GLY A 391 19.97 -12.69 60.03
C GLY A 391 18.57 -13.07 59.52
N LYS A 392 18.32 -12.86 58.22
CA LYS A 392 17.29 -13.60 57.48
C LYS A 392 17.60 -13.64 55.98
N LYS A 393 17.36 -14.81 55.37
CA LYS A 393 17.21 -14.98 53.92
C LYS A 393 15.75 -14.73 53.54
N ALA A 394 15.53 -14.19 52.34
CA ALA A 394 14.58 -14.68 51.34
C ALA A 394 15.05 -14.15 49.99
#